data_AF-A0A7H4LX87-F1
#
_entry.id   AF-A0A7H4LX87-F1
#
_cell.length_a   1.000
_cell.length_b   1.000
_cell.length_c   1.000
_cell.angle_alpha   90.00
_cell.angle_beta   90.00
_cell.angle_gamma   90.00
#
_symmetry.space_group_name_H-M   'P 1'
#
loop_
_entity.id
_entity.type
_entity.pdbx_description
1 polymer ?
#
loop_
_entity_poly.entity_id
_entity_poly.type
_entity_poly.pdbx_seq_one_letter_code
_entity_poly.pdbx_strand_id
1 'polypeptide(L)' 'MHDSFTALGGMVPMWLMQIGEVVFGGVGSGLYGMLLFVMLAVFIAGLMIGRTPEYLGKKIDVREMK' A
#
# COMPACT_ATOMS: atom_id res chain seq x y z
N MET A 1 15.57 17.19 14.63
CA MET A 1 16.58 16.52 13.79
C MET A 1 16.41 15.03 13.96
N HIS A 2 16.02 14.30 12.91
CA HIS A 2 15.99 12.83 12.96
C HIS A 2 17.40 12.22 13.03
N ASP A 3 18.43 13.00 12.68
CA ASP A 3 19.85 12.64 12.85
C ASP A 3 20.26 12.36 14.29
N SER A 4 19.50 12.82 15.28
CA SER A 4 19.80 12.58 16.70
C SER A 4 19.12 11.34 17.27
N PHE A 5 18.37 10.59 16.45
CA PHE A 5 17.68 9.38 16.90
C PHE A 5 18.67 8.22 17.01
N THR A 6 18.32 7.22 17.83
CA THR A 6 19.06 5.95 17.82
C THR A 6 18.96 5.30 16.45
N ALA A 7 19.90 4.42 16.07
CA ALA A 7 19.93 3.81 14.74
C ALA A 7 18.57 3.20 14.32
N LEU A 8 17.95 2.40 15.20
CA LEU A 8 16.61 1.85 14.96
C LEU A 8 15.51 2.91 15.05
N GLY A 9 15.67 3.91 15.93
CA GLY A 9 14.72 5.02 16.06
C GLY A 9 14.63 5.88 14.80
N GLY A 10 15.74 6.12 14.10
CA GLY A 10 15.78 6.84 12.82
C GLY A 10 15.39 5.99 11.61
N MET A 11 15.61 4.68 11.69
CA MET A 11 15.22 3.72 10.64
C MET A 11 13.71 3.66 10.44
N VAL A 12 12.92 3.64 11.52
CA VAL A 12 11.45 3.49 11.42
C VAL A 12 10.80 4.66 10.65
N PRO A 13 11.07 5.94 10.96
CA PRO A 13 10.59 7.07 10.16
C PRO A 13 11.04 6.98 8.70
N MET A 14 12.31 6.62 8.46
CA MET A 14 12.84 6.48 7.11
C MET A 14 12.09 5.40 6.31
N TRP A 15 11.84 4.25 6.94
CA TRP A 15 11.04 3.16 6.36
C TRP A 15 9.64 3.66 6.02
N LEU A 16 8.94 4.30 6.95
CA LEU A 16 7.55 4.76 6.77
C LEU A 16 7.39 5.70 5.57
N MET A 17 8.41 6.53 5.29
CA MET A 17 8.45 7.35 4.06
C MET A 17 8.69 6.49 2.81
N GLN A 18 9.63 5.54 2.86
CA GLN A 18 10.00 4.69 1.71
C GLN A 18 8.88 3.74 1.25
N ILE A 19 7.98 3.31 2.14
CA ILE A 19 6.82 2.48 1.77
C ILE A 19 5.68 3.29 1.11
N GLY A 20 5.92 4.56 0.79
CA GLY A 20 4.99 5.39 0.03
C GLY A 20 3.92 6.08 0.88
N GLU A 21 4.21 6.36 2.15
CA GLU A 21 3.32 7.11 3.06
C GLU A 21 1.90 6.54 3.19
N VAL A 22 1.76 5.22 3.15
CA VAL A 22 0.44 4.58 3.19
C VAL A 22 -0.16 4.48 4.59
N VAL A 23 0.65 4.68 5.63
CA VAL A 23 0.23 4.64 7.04
C VAL A 23 -0.11 6.07 7.49
N PHE A 24 -1.39 6.44 7.41
CA PHE A 24 -1.88 7.79 7.74
C PHE A 24 -1.03 8.91 7.12
N GLY A 25 -0.64 8.76 5.85
CA GLY A 25 0.19 9.74 5.16
C GLY A 25 -0.54 11.03 4.80
N GLY A 26 -0.05 11.71 3.77
CA GLY A 26 -0.58 13.00 3.35
C GLY A 26 -2.09 12.98 3.03
N VAL A 27 -2.72 14.15 3.17
CA VAL A 27 -4.15 14.34 2.89
C VAL A 27 -4.45 13.97 1.44
N GLY A 28 -5.25 12.92 1.25
CA GLY A 28 -5.55 12.34 -0.06
C GLY A 28 -4.46 11.40 -0.59
N SER A 29 -3.17 11.75 -0.45
CA SER A 29 -2.07 10.93 -0.96
C SER A 29 -1.88 9.60 -0.27
N GLY A 30 -1.98 9.58 1.06
CA GLY A 30 -1.96 8.34 1.82
C GLY A 30 -3.13 7.43 1.47
N LEU A 31 -4.32 8.02 1.21
CA LEU A 31 -5.52 7.24 0.90
C LEU A 31 -5.41 6.58 -0.49
N TYR A 32 -5.06 7.32 -1.54
CA TYR A 32 -4.91 6.69 -2.86
C TYR A 32 -3.74 5.70 -2.89
N GLY A 33 -2.64 5.99 -2.18
CA GLY A 33 -1.49 5.09 -2.07
C GLY A 33 -1.89 3.78 -1.41
N MET A 34 -2.66 3.85 -0.32
CA MET A 34 -3.20 2.65 0.33
C MET A 34 -4.15 1.89 -0.60
N LEU A 35 -5.02 2.58 -1.36
CA LEU A 35 -5.93 1.90 -2.30
C LEU A 35 -5.18 1.12 -3.40
N LEU A 36 -4.03 1.62 -3.88
CA LEU A 36 -3.18 0.87 -4.82
C LEU A 36 -2.69 -0.44 -4.19
N PHE A 37 -2.22 -0.40 -2.93
CA PHE A 37 -1.82 -1.61 -2.21
C PHE A 37 -2.99 -2.55 -1.92
N VAL A 38 -4.20 -2.02 -1.67
CA VAL A 38 -5.41 -2.84 -1.50
C VAL A 38 -5.76 -3.57 -2.80
N MET A 39 -5.71 -2.90 -3.95
CA MET A 39 -5.96 -3.55 -5.24
C MET A 39 -4.94 -4.67 -5.51
N LEU A 40 -3.66 -4.41 -5.24
CA LEU A 40 -2.60 -5.43 -5.35
C LEU A 40 -2.85 -6.61 -4.40
N ALA A 41 -3.20 -6.35 -3.14
CA ALA A 41 -3.46 -7.38 -2.14
C ALA A 41 -4.66 -8.26 -2.52
N VAL A 42 -5.75 -7.64 -2.97
CA VAL A 42 -6.95 -8.35 -3.46
C VAL A 42 -6.64 -9.16 -4.71
N PHE A 43 -5.83 -8.62 -5.62
CA PHE A 43 -5.36 -9.34 -6.79
C PHE A 43 -4.62 -10.63 -6.43
N ILE A 44 -3.64 -10.53 -5.52
CA ILE A 44 -2.87 -11.68 -5.05
C ILE A 44 -3.78 -12.67 -4.31
N ALA A 45 -4.66 -12.19 -3.43
CA ALA A 45 -5.59 -13.04 -2.69
C ALA A 45 -6.57 -13.80 -3.61
N GLY A 46 -7.14 -13.12 -4.61
CA GLY A 46 -8.01 -13.74 -5.61
C GLY A 46 -7.28 -14.82 -6.41
N LEU A 47 -6.04 -14.52 -6.84
CA LEU A 47 -5.18 -15.48 -7.55
C LEU A 47 -4.89 -16.72 -6.71
N MET A 48 -4.60 -16.55 -5.41
CA MET A 48 -4.33 -17.68 -4.49
C MET A 48 -5.56 -18.56 -4.26
N ILE A 49 -6.77 -17.99 -4.27
CA ILE A 49 -8.03 -18.72 -4.09
C ILE A 49 -8.50 -19.36 -5.43
N GLY A 50 -7.93 -18.93 -6.56
CA GLY A 50 -8.35 -19.35 -7.90
C GLY A 50 -9.65 -18.68 -8.37
N ARG A 51 -9.96 -17.48 -7.85
CA ARG A 51 -11.12 -16.67 -8.26
C ARG A 51 -10.69 -15.36 -8.90
N THR A 52 -11.60 -14.77 -9.68
CA THR A 52 -11.38 -13.42 -10.21
C THR A 52 -11.27 -12.42 -9.05
N PRO A 53 -10.21 -11.61 -8.98
CA PRO A 53 -10.06 -10.61 -7.93
C PRO A 53 -11.21 -9.60 -7.95
N GLU A 54 -11.72 -9.26 -6.76
CA GLU A 54 -12.88 -8.39 -6.61
C GLU A 54 -12.74 -7.54 -5.35
N TYR A 55 -12.88 -6.22 -5.51
CA TYR A 55 -12.87 -5.26 -4.40
C TYR A 55 -14.17 -4.44 -4.42
N LEU A 56 -14.91 -4.44 -3.31
CA LEU A 56 -16.19 -3.73 -3.17
C LEU A 56 -17.23 -4.06 -4.26
N GLY A 57 -17.29 -5.31 -4.73
CA GLY A 57 -18.20 -5.71 -5.81
C GLY A 57 -17.68 -5.45 -7.22
N LYS A 58 -16.52 -4.79 -7.36
CA LYS A 58 -15.89 -4.49 -8.65
C LYS A 58 -14.77 -5.47 -8.93
N LYS A 59 -14.86 -6.13 -10.09
CA LYS A 59 -13.80 -7.02 -10.57
C LYS A 59 -12.60 -6.19 -10.98
N ILE A 60 -11.41 -6.66 -10.60
CA ILE A 60 -10.14 -6.04 -10.97
C ILE A 60 -9.63 -6.71 -12.24
N ASP A 61 -9.56 -5.96 -13.33
CA ASP A 61 -9.18 -6.48 -14.64
C ASP A 61 -7.71 -6.20 -15.00
N VAL A 62 -7.19 -6.87 -16.04
CA VAL A 62 -5.78 -6.71 -16.46
C VAL A 62 -5.44 -5.25 -16.82
N ARG A 63 -6.42 -4.47 -17.28
CA ARG A 63 -6.24 -3.04 -17.59
C ARG A 63 -6.01 -2.19 -16.35
N GLU A 64 -6.61 -2.56 -15.21
CA GLU A 64 -6.50 -1.82 -13.94
C GLU A 64 -5.22 -2.19 -13.17
N MET A 65 -4.60 -3.31 -13.52
CA MET A 65 -3.30 -3.75 -12.98
C MET A 65 -2.09 -3.22 -13.76
N LYS A 66 -2.30 -2.60 -14.93
CA LYS A 66 -1.24 -1.96 -15.73
C LYS A 66 -0.99 -0.54 -15.26
#